data_AF-A0A847CCZ2-F1
#
_entry.id   AF-A0A847CCZ2-F1
#
_cell.length_a   1.000
_cell.length_b   1.000
_cell.length_c   1.000
_cell.angle_alpha   90.00
_cell.angle_beta   90.00
_cell.angle_gamma   90.00
#
_symmetry.space_group_name_H-M   'P 1'
#
loop_
_entity.id
_entity.type
_entity.pdbx_description
1 polymer ?
#
loop_
_entity_poly.entity_id
_entity_poly.type
_entity_poly.pdbx_seq_one_letter_code
_entity_poly.pdbx_strand_id
1 'polypeptide(L)'
;MKFGFYDDTNREYVITTPRTPYPWINYLGSEKYFSLISNTTGGYAFYTDARLRRITRYRYNDVPLDTNGRYFYIKDGDTIWNPGWQPTKTELDSYECRHGFGYSKFSAKKNNVSANALYMVPNGENAEVEMITIKNEGTSEKKISLVSFVEWCFYNAQDDCTNFQRNFSTGEVEIQGSAIYHKTEYRERRNHYSFYSCNEKIDGYDTDRESFLGLYNGYNNPESVVNGKSGNSVADGWSPIASHRINMTLKAGEEKTLVFVLGYIENPVEDKWTKDYPKDLLRTNTASGVINKTKAIELQEKFNSKAKVEKAFSELKSFWDEILSHFVLKTGDEKLDRMAMWNQYQCVVTYNFARSASYFESGIGRGLGFRDTSQDMLGAAHQLPAKRIRERLYDVAATQFEDGSAYHQFQPLTKRGNADIGSN
;
A
#
# COMPACT_ATOMS: atom_id res chain seq x y z
N MET A 1 21.43 -3.08 -22.32
CA MET A 1 21.58 -2.90 -20.86
C MET A 1 20.42 -3.61 -20.17
N LYS A 2 20.64 -4.33 -19.06
CA LYS A 2 19.59 -4.96 -18.24
C LYS A 2 19.65 -4.37 -16.83
N PHE A 3 18.49 -4.22 -16.18
CA PHE A 3 18.36 -3.66 -14.82
C PHE A 3 17.90 -4.73 -13.80
N GLY A 4 17.86 -5.99 -14.25
CA GLY A 4 17.28 -7.11 -13.52
C GLY A 4 17.27 -8.40 -14.33
N PHE A 5 16.71 -9.46 -13.73
CA PHE A 5 16.57 -10.79 -14.33
C PHE A 5 15.36 -11.54 -13.75
N TYR A 6 14.88 -12.55 -14.48
CA TYR A 6 13.84 -13.46 -14.00
C TYR A 6 14.44 -14.53 -13.09
N ASP A 7 13.81 -14.76 -11.95
CA ASP A 7 14.05 -15.88 -11.04
C ASP A 7 12.83 -16.81 -11.15
N ASP A 8 12.88 -17.71 -12.13
CA ASP A 8 11.75 -18.59 -12.46
C ASP A 8 11.44 -19.58 -11.33
N THR A 9 12.43 -19.94 -10.50
CA THR A 9 12.26 -20.81 -9.33
C THR A 9 11.41 -20.14 -8.26
N ASN A 10 11.68 -18.86 -7.96
CA ASN A 10 10.92 -18.10 -6.97
C ASN A 10 9.70 -17.38 -7.57
N ARG A 11 9.55 -17.42 -8.90
CA ARG A 11 8.53 -16.68 -9.68
C ARG A 11 8.59 -15.18 -9.40
N GLU A 12 9.80 -14.65 -9.49
CA GLU A 12 10.09 -13.25 -9.20
C GLU A 12 10.81 -12.60 -10.39
N TYR A 13 10.59 -11.30 -10.55
CA TYR A 13 11.48 -10.45 -11.33
C TYR A 13 12.36 -9.67 -10.38
N VAL A 14 13.67 -9.88 -10.48
CA VAL A 14 14.69 -9.33 -9.60
C VAL A 14 15.26 -8.07 -10.23
N ILE A 15 15.14 -6.93 -9.57
CA ILE A 15 15.64 -5.62 -9.96
C ILE A 15 16.87 -5.31 -9.11
N THR A 16 18.04 -5.18 -9.74
CA THR A 16 19.33 -5.09 -9.05
C THR A 16 19.86 -3.66 -8.93
N THR A 17 19.07 -2.67 -9.35
CA THR A 17 19.41 -1.26 -9.23
C THR A 17 18.15 -0.42 -9.03
N PRO A 18 18.18 0.59 -8.14
CA PRO A 18 16.99 1.41 -7.91
C PRO A 18 16.75 2.43 -9.03
N ARG A 19 17.73 2.63 -9.93
CA ARG A 19 17.70 3.60 -11.03
C ARG A 19 17.30 2.91 -12.34
N THR A 20 16.11 2.34 -12.37
CA THR A 20 15.51 1.79 -13.59
C THR A 20 15.18 2.93 -14.58
N PRO A 21 15.01 2.63 -15.89
CA PRO A 21 14.65 3.66 -16.89
C PRO A 21 13.34 4.40 -16.61
N TYR A 22 12.45 3.75 -15.86
CA TYR A 22 11.20 4.27 -15.33
C TYR A 22 10.89 3.49 -14.05
N PRO A 23 10.12 4.02 -13.08
CA PRO A 23 9.66 3.23 -11.95
C PRO A 23 8.94 1.96 -12.43
N TRP A 24 9.42 0.80 -12.00
CA TRP A 24 8.81 -0.50 -12.33
C TRP A 24 7.95 -0.91 -11.15
N ILE A 25 6.69 -1.23 -11.41
CA ILE A 25 5.70 -1.50 -10.37
C ILE A 25 5.31 -2.97 -10.29
N ASN A 26 4.76 -3.30 -9.15
CA ASN A 26 3.99 -4.50 -8.90
C ASN A 26 2.61 -4.16 -8.34
N TYR A 27 1.70 -5.12 -8.41
CA TYR A 27 0.35 -5.02 -7.88
C TYR A 27 0.17 -6.02 -6.73
N LEU A 28 -0.21 -5.49 -5.57
CA LEU A 28 -0.54 -6.30 -4.39
C LEU A 28 -2.06 -6.38 -4.24
N GLY A 29 -2.53 -7.51 -3.76
CA GLY A 29 -3.95 -7.75 -3.51
C GLY A 29 -4.65 -8.43 -4.68
N SER A 30 -5.57 -9.32 -4.35
CA SER A 30 -6.26 -10.18 -5.31
C SER A 30 -7.78 -10.06 -5.24
N GLU A 31 -8.33 -9.24 -4.34
CA GLU A 31 -9.78 -9.18 -4.06
C GLU A 31 -10.34 -7.76 -4.00
N LYS A 32 -10.32 -7.11 -2.82
CA LYS A 32 -10.91 -5.77 -2.62
C LYS A 32 -9.87 -4.72 -2.26
N TYR A 33 -8.87 -5.07 -1.46
CA TYR A 33 -7.78 -4.16 -1.15
C TYR A 33 -6.65 -4.33 -2.15
N PHE A 34 -6.13 -3.21 -2.64
CA PHE A 34 -5.13 -3.19 -3.69
C PHE A 34 -4.05 -2.17 -3.41
N SER A 35 -2.84 -2.50 -3.83
CA SER A 35 -1.68 -1.61 -3.75
C SER A 35 -0.88 -1.62 -5.05
N LEU A 36 -0.47 -0.44 -5.49
CA LEU A 36 0.59 -0.27 -6.48
C LEU A 36 1.87 0.01 -5.72
N ILE A 37 2.93 -0.76 -5.96
CA ILE A 37 4.23 -0.58 -5.31
C ILE A 37 5.36 -0.60 -6.33
N SER A 38 6.20 0.44 -6.35
CA SER A 38 7.38 0.48 -7.23
C SER A 38 8.59 -0.24 -6.65
N ASN A 39 9.62 -0.40 -7.48
CA ASN A 39 10.95 -0.80 -7.07
C ASN A 39 11.63 0.20 -6.10
N THR A 40 11.05 1.36 -5.83
CA THR A 40 11.54 2.30 -4.81
C THR A 40 10.49 2.61 -3.73
N THR A 41 9.60 1.64 -3.47
CA THR A 41 8.50 1.66 -2.49
C THR A 41 7.46 2.78 -2.66
N GLY A 42 7.45 3.42 -3.83
CA GLY A 42 6.45 4.40 -4.23
C GLY A 42 5.10 3.78 -4.54
N GLY A 43 4.09 4.62 -4.77
CA GLY A 43 2.72 4.23 -5.10
C GLY A 43 1.76 4.40 -3.93
N TYR A 44 0.59 3.77 -4.03
CA TYR A 44 -0.49 3.94 -3.06
C TYR A 44 -1.35 2.68 -2.91
N ALA A 45 -2.23 2.70 -1.90
CA ALA A 45 -3.21 1.68 -1.60
C ALA A 45 -4.65 2.23 -1.72
N PHE A 46 -5.61 1.37 -2.04
CA PHE A 46 -7.03 1.71 -2.09
C PHE A 46 -7.91 0.47 -1.84
N TYR A 47 -9.17 0.71 -1.46
CA TYR A 47 -10.17 -0.35 -1.27
C TYR A 47 -11.25 -0.28 -2.35
N THR A 48 -11.29 -1.28 -3.23
CA THR A 48 -12.23 -1.50 -4.35
C THR A 48 -12.16 -0.45 -5.46
N ASP A 49 -12.06 0.83 -5.11
CA ASP A 49 -12.18 1.96 -6.02
C ASP A 49 -11.06 2.97 -5.81
N ALA A 50 -10.15 3.04 -6.77
CA ALA A 50 -8.97 3.91 -6.73
C ALA A 50 -9.31 5.40 -6.72
N ARG A 51 -10.54 5.80 -7.08
CA ARG A 51 -11.01 7.18 -7.01
C ARG A 51 -11.68 7.45 -5.67
N LEU A 52 -12.63 6.61 -5.25
CA LEU A 52 -13.57 6.93 -4.15
C LEU A 52 -13.12 6.42 -2.77
N ARG A 53 -12.14 5.52 -2.73
CA ARG A 53 -11.65 4.83 -1.53
C ARG A 53 -10.12 4.69 -1.55
N ARG A 54 -9.43 5.74 -2.00
CA ARG A 54 -7.97 5.81 -1.98
C ARG A 54 -7.47 6.05 -0.55
N ILE A 55 -6.58 5.19 -0.07
CA ILE A 55 -6.12 5.21 1.32
C ILE A 55 -4.91 6.13 1.44
N THR A 56 -3.89 5.92 0.63
CA THR A 56 -2.66 6.73 0.62
C THR A 56 -2.58 7.61 -0.62
N ARG A 57 -1.99 8.80 -0.48
CA ARG A 57 -1.81 9.75 -1.57
C ARG A 57 -0.71 9.25 -2.52
N TYR A 58 -0.77 9.69 -3.77
CA TYR A 58 0.33 9.53 -4.73
C TYR A 58 0.29 10.66 -5.75
N ARG A 59 1.46 11.18 -6.12
CA ARG A 59 1.62 12.26 -7.10
C ARG A 59 2.12 11.68 -8.41
N TYR A 60 1.26 11.70 -9.43
CA TYR A 60 1.67 11.40 -10.80
C TYR A 60 2.48 12.56 -11.36
N ASN A 61 3.45 12.27 -12.24
CA ASN A 61 4.31 13.28 -12.86
C ASN A 61 5.04 14.19 -11.85
N ASP A 62 5.39 13.63 -10.69
CA ASP A 62 6.16 14.33 -9.67
C ASP A 62 7.62 14.57 -10.10
N VAL A 63 8.30 15.52 -9.48
CA VAL A 63 9.71 15.83 -9.76
C VAL A 63 10.53 15.78 -8.46
N PRO A 64 11.32 14.72 -8.24
CA PRO A 64 11.53 13.57 -9.11
C PRO A 64 10.31 12.63 -9.15
N LEU A 65 10.24 11.78 -10.19
CA LEU A 65 9.20 10.76 -10.28
C LEU A 65 9.27 9.82 -9.07
N ASP A 66 8.09 9.34 -8.67
CA ASP A 66 7.90 8.30 -7.66
C ASP A 66 8.29 8.69 -6.21
N THR A 67 8.20 10.00 -5.90
CA THR A 67 8.53 10.54 -4.58
C THR A 67 7.30 10.59 -3.65
N ASN A 68 6.52 9.51 -3.63
CA ASN A 68 5.43 9.32 -2.66
C ASN A 68 5.15 7.81 -2.48
N GLY A 69 5.24 7.29 -1.26
CA GLY A 69 5.18 5.85 -1.03
C GLY A 69 5.13 5.45 0.44
N ARG A 70 5.54 4.21 0.71
CA ARG A 70 5.74 3.68 2.07
C ARG A 70 7.23 3.74 2.37
N TYR A 71 7.62 4.62 3.28
CA TYR A 71 9.04 4.86 3.55
C TYR A 71 9.43 4.37 4.94
N PHE A 72 10.63 3.78 4.99
CA PHE A 72 11.28 3.35 6.21
C PHE A 72 12.63 4.05 6.28
N TYR A 73 12.64 5.24 6.89
CA TYR A 73 13.87 5.98 7.12
C TYR A 73 14.66 5.29 8.22
N ILE A 74 15.84 4.81 7.88
CA ILE A 74 16.80 4.22 8.82
C ILE A 74 17.85 5.29 9.09
N LYS A 75 17.91 5.77 10.34
CA LYS A 75 18.93 6.71 10.81
C LYS A 75 19.97 5.96 11.63
N ASP A 76 21.21 5.99 11.15
CA ASP A 76 22.41 5.42 11.78
C ASP A 76 23.48 6.51 11.86
N GLY A 77 23.64 7.09 13.06
CA GLY A 77 24.41 8.33 13.24
C GLY A 77 23.85 9.45 12.37
N ASP A 78 24.70 10.06 11.54
CA ASP A 78 24.31 11.12 10.60
C ASP A 78 23.78 10.59 9.26
N THR A 79 23.89 9.28 9.01
CA THR A 79 23.39 8.68 7.77
C THR A 79 21.91 8.36 7.89
N ILE A 80 21.11 8.88 6.95
CA ILE A 80 19.70 8.52 6.79
C ILE A 80 19.56 7.84 5.43
N TRP A 81 18.94 6.68 5.39
CA TRP A 81 18.74 5.91 4.16
C TRP A 81 17.43 5.15 4.19
N ASN A 82 16.99 4.68 3.02
CA ASN A 82 15.77 3.88 2.87
C ASN A 82 16.10 2.56 2.17
N PRO A 83 15.45 1.44 2.52
CA PRO A 83 15.61 0.18 1.80
C PRO A 83 15.25 0.28 0.32
N GLY A 84 14.25 1.10 0.00
CA GLY A 84 13.84 1.42 -1.37
C GLY A 84 14.72 2.46 -2.08
N TRP A 85 15.86 2.87 -1.50
CA TRP A 85 16.74 3.97 -1.95
C TRP A 85 16.09 5.37 -1.94
N GLN A 86 14.97 5.56 -2.64
CA GLN A 86 14.13 6.75 -2.49
C GLN A 86 13.44 6.74 -1.12
N PRO A 87 13.08 7.91 -0.58
CA PRO A 87 13.23 9.26 -1.15
C PRO A 87 14.60 9.88 -0.87
N THR A 88 15.35 9.36 0.11
CA THR A 88 16.64 9.92 0.56
C THR A 88 17.74 9.89 -0.50
N LYS A 89 17.70 8.90 -1.40
CA LYS A 89 18.69 8.64 -2.46
C LYS A 89 20.13 8.44 -1.99
N THR A 90 20.33 8.27 -0.68
CA THR A 90 21.60 7.87 -0.07
C THR A 90 22.16 6.64 -0.78
N GLU A 91 23.43 6.71 -1.16
CA GLU A 91 24.10 5.61 -1.84
C GLU A 91 24.17 4.40 -0.91
N LEU A 92 23.63 3.28 -1.38
CA LEU A 92 23.56 2.01 -0.66
C LEU A 92 24.75 1.13 -1.04
N ASP A 93 25.22 0.35 -0.08
CA ASP A 93 26.31 -0.61 -0.30
C ASP A 93 25.80 -1.82 -1.12
N SER A 94 24.51 -2.13 -1.01
CA SER A 94 23.79 -3.04 -1.90
C SER A 94 22.30 -2.72 -1.92
N TYR A 95 21.63 -3.08 -3.01
CA TYR A 95 20.19 -2.93 -3.20
C TYR A 95 19.68 -4.06 -4.11
N GLU A 96 18.52 -4.60 -3.76
CA GLU A 96 17.74 -5.53 -4.58
C GLU A 96 16.25 -5.32 -4.29
N CYS A 97 15.44 -5.26 -5.35
CA CYS A 97 13.98 -5.36 -5.25
C CYS A 97 13.52 -6.63 -5.98
N ARG A 98 12.61 -7.38 -5.40
CA ARG A 98 12.00 -8.58 -6.01
C ARG A 98 10.51 -8.38 -6.09
N HIS A 99 9.97 -8.31 -7.30
CA HIS A 99 8.53 -8.34 -7.53
C HIS A 99 8.11 -9.79 -7.77
N GLY A 100 7.30 -10.32 -6.86
CA GLY A 100 6.64 -11.62 -7.00
C GLY A 100 5.13 -11.47 -7.15
N PHE A 101 4.41 -12.57 -7.24
CA PHE A 101 2.95 -12.52 -7.42
C PHE A 101 2.24 -12.09 -6.14
N GLY A 102 1.73 -10.85 -6.12
CA GLY A 102 0.99 -10.28 -4.99
C GLY A 102 1.84 -9.79 -3.81
N TYR A 103 3.18 -9.81 -3.94
CA TYR A 103 4.12 -9.31 -2.93
C TYR A 103 5.35 -8.68 -3.57
N SER A 104 6.05 -7.81 -2.83
CA SER A 104 7.37 -7.32 -3.19
C SER A 104 8.33 -7.39 -2.01
N LYS A 105 9.59 -7.71 -2.27
CA LYS A 105 10.67 -7.70 -1.27
C LYS A 105 11.73 -6.68 -1.63
N PHE A 106 12.35 -6.09 -0.61
CA PHE A 106 13.47 -5.16 -0.73
C PHE A 106 14.57 -5.61 0.20
N SER A 107 15.78 -5.72 -0.31
CA SER A 107 16.98 -6.02 0.45
C SER A 107 18.01 -4.94 0.19
N ALA A 108 18.43 -4.24 1.22
CA ALA A 108 19.39 -3.15 1.10
C ALA A 108 20.38 -3.15 2.25
N LYS A 109 21.58 -2.62 2.01
CA LYS A 109 22.61 -2.47 3.04
C LYS A 109 23.21 -1.08 3.01
N LYS A 110 23.48 -0.54 4.20
CA LYS A 110 24.29 0.66 4.38
C LYS A 110 25.05 0.59 5.70
N ASN A 111 26.35 0.88 5.67
CA ASN A 111 27.20 0.99 6.87
C ASN A 111 27.14 -0.27 7.75
N ASN A 112 27.20 -1.46 7.17
CA ASN A 112 27.05 -2.75 7.88
C ASN A 112 25.70 -2.94 8.59
N VAL A 113 24.66 -2.23 8.17
CA VAL A 113 23.28 -2.46 8.59
C VAL A 113 22.50 -2.94 7.37
N SER A 114 21.90 -4.12 7.45
CA SER A 114 21.00 -4.64 6.42
C SER A 114 19.55 -4.42 6.80
N ALA A 115 18.72 -4.08 5.82
CA ALA A 115 17.27 -3.99 5.95
C ALA A 115 16.61 -4.87 4.89
N ASN A 116 15.77 -5.81 5.33
CA ASN A 116 14.98 -6.68 4.47
C ASN A 116 13.50 -6.40 4.73
N ALA A 117 12.78 -5.89 3.74
CA ALA A 117 11.36 -5.55 3.85
C ALA A 117 10.51 -6.42 2.90
N LEU A 118 9.39 -6.93 3.40
CA LEU A 118 8.34 -7.62 2.65
C LEU A 118 7.07 -6.75 2.67
N TYR A 119 6.49 -6.52 1.51
CA TYR A 119 5.20 -5.86 1.33
C TYR A 119 4.25 -6.83 0.65
N MET A 120 3.07 -7.04 1.22
CA MET A 120 2.04 -7.89 0.63
C MET A 120 0.64 -7.46 1.06
N VAL A 121 -0.36 -7.87 0.31
CA VAL A 121 -1.76 -7.85 0.75
C VAL A 121 -2.17 -9.30 0.93
N PRO A 122 -2.38 -9.77 2.17
CA PRO A 122 -2.85 -11.13 2.41
C PRO A 122 -4.22 -11.38 1.75
N ASN A 123 -4.47 -12.62 1.30
CA ASN A 123 -5.75 -12.96 0.69
C ASN A 123 -6.90 -12.82 1.70
N GLY A 124 -8.04 -12.31 1.25
CA GLY A 124 -9.21 -12.07 2.11
C GLY A 124 -9.12 -10.82 2.98
N GLU A 125 -7.98 -10.13 3.00
CA GLU A 125 -7.74 -9.04 3.93
C GLU A 125 -7.83 -7.66 3.30
N ASN A 126 -8.32 -6.71 4.09
CA ASN A 126 -8.35 -5.31 3.74
C ASN A 126 -7.16 -4.55 4.34
N ALA A 127 -5.96 -5.10 4.19
CA ALA A 127 -4.74 -4.48 4.65
C ALA A 127 -3.52 -4.82 3.79
N GLU A 128 -2.65 -3.83 3.63
CA GLU A 128 -1.25 -4.06 3.27
C GLU A 128 -0.46 -4.35 4.55
N VAL A 129 0.30 -5.45 4.54
CA VAL A 129 1.19 -5.88 5.63
C VAL A 129 2.62 -5.65 5.19
N GLU A 130 3.37 -4.95 6.03
CA GLU A 130 4.76 -4.57 5.80
C GLU A 130 5.61 -5.17 6.92
N MET A 131 6.53 -6.07 6.60
CA MET A 131 7.43 -6.68 7.58
C MET A 131 8.87 -6.31 7.26
N ILE A 132 9.56 -5.67 8.19
CA ILE A 132 10.96 -5.24 8.02
C ILE A 132 11.86 -5.84 9.10
N THR A 133 12.95 -6.47 8.68
CA THR A 133 14.01 -6.96 9.55
C THR A 133 15.26 -6.10 9.37
N ILE A 134 15.69 -5.45 10.45
CA ILE A 134 16.94 -4.68 10.52
C ILE A 134 17.97 -5.51 11.26
N LYS A 135 19.16 -5.68 10.67
CA LYS A 135 20.26 -6.45 11.27
C LYS A 135 21.55 -5.65 11.28
N ASN A 136 22.25 -5.68 12.40
CA ASN A 136 23.61 -5.19 12.52
C ASN A 136 24.59 -6.28 12.07
N GLU A 137 25.16 -6.13 10.89
CA GLU A 137 26.18 -7.03 10.34
C GLU A 137 27.62 -6.61 10.72
N GLY A 138 27.76 -5.54 11.51
CA GLY A 138 29.03 -5.06 12.01
C GLY A 138 29.55 -5.84 13.22
N THR A 139 30.68 -5.40 13.74
CA THR A 139 31.39 -6.02 14.87
C THR A 139 31.16 -5.30 16.21
N SER A 140 30.46 -4.16 16.20
CA SER A 140 30.17 -3.35 17.38
C SER A 140 28.67 -3.08 17.50
N GLU A 141 28.21 -2.74 18.70
CA GLU A 141 26.84 -2.28 18.92
C GLU A 141 26.49 -1.07 18.05
N LYS A 142 25.25 -1.02 17.57
CA LYS A 142 24.69 0.11 16.82
C LYS A 142 23.40 0.61 17.44
N LYS A 143 23.24 1.93 17.49
CA LYS A 143 22.00 2.61 17.85
C LYS A 143 21.36 3.16 16.60
N ILE A 144 20.18 2.65 16.27
CA ILE A 144 19.49 2.93 15.02
C ILE A 144 18.09 3.42 15.34
N SER A 145 17.58 4.35 14.54
CA SER A 145 16.18 4.77 14.56
C SER A 145 15.52 4.35 13.26
N LEU A 146 14.42 3.59 13.33
CA LEU A 146 13.53 3.36 12.20
C LEU A 146 12.36 4.34 12.30
N VAL A 147 12.09 5.07 11.22
CA VAL A 147 10.93 5.95 11.11
C VAL A 147 10.08 5.52 9.92
N SER A 148 8.87 5.03 10.19
CA SER A 148 7.90 4.67 9.15
C SER A 148 7.18 5.90 8.62
N PHE A 149 6.63 5.85 7.41
CA PHE A 149 5.89 6.96 6.83
C PHE A 149 4.92 6.50 5.74
N VAL A 150 3.68 6.97 5.84
CA VAL A 150 2.69 7.00 4.75
C VAL A 150 1.98 8.35 4.75
N GLU A 151 1.60 8.85 3.57
CA GLU A 151 0.77 10.06 3.43
C GLU A 151 -0.67 9.68 3.12
N TRP A 152 -1.63 10.18 3.90
CA TRP A 152 -3.04 9.86 3.70
C TRP A 152 -3.62 10.61 2.50
N CYS A 153 -4.45 9.92 1.73
CA CYS A 153 -5.38 10.53 0.77
C CYS A 153 -6.72 10.75 1.47
N PHE A 154 -7.48 11.77 1.09
CA PHE A 154 -8.84 12.03 1.61
C PHE A 154 -9.92 11.18 0.95
N TYR A 155 -9.61 9.91 0.66
CA TYR A 155 -10.47 8.90 0.06
C TYR A 155 -10.91 9.20 -1.37
N ASN A 156 -11.61 10.31 -1.60
CA ASN A 156 -11.93 10.78 -2.94
C ASN A 156 -10.70 11.47 -3.53
N ALA A 157 -9.94 10.75 -4.34
CA ALA A 157 -8.68 11.20 -4.92
C ALA A 157 -8.81 12.41 -5.84
N GLN A 158 -10.00 12.65 -6.41
CA GLN A 158 -10.21 13.86 -7.21
C GLN A 158 -10.46 15.09 -6.33
N ASP A 159 -11.25 14.94 -5.26
CA ASP A 159 -11.42 16.03 -4.28
C ASP A 159 -10.06 16.37 -3.64
N ASP A 160 -9.32 15.33 -3.23
CA ASP A 160 -8.00 15.42 -2.61
C ASP A 160 -7.02 16.33 -3.37
N CYS A 161 -7.02 16.28 -4.71
CA CYS A 161 -6.10 17.05 -5.54
C CYS A 161 -6.68 18.34 -6.15
N THR A 162 -7.94 18.71 -5.84
CA THR A 162 -8.57 19.89 -6.45
C THR A 162 -9.28 20.83 -5.48
N ASN A 163 -9.77 20.32 -4.33
CA ASN A 163 -10.69 21.05 -3.46
C ASN A 163 -10.06 21.55 -2.15
N PHE A 164 -8.84 22.09 -2.24
CA PHE A 164 -8.06 22.58 -1.10
C PHE A 164 -8.81 23.61 -0.24
N GLN A 165 -9.69 24.39 -0.88
CA GLN A 165 -10.55 25.38 -0.21
C GLN A 165 -11.33 24.77 0.96
N ARG A 166 -11.81 23.53 0.81
CA ARG A 166 -12.52 22.80 1.86
C ARG A 166 -11.59 21.85 2.59
N ASN A 167 -10.87 21.01 1.85
CA ASN A 167 -10.32 19.79 2.43
C ASN A 167 -9.07 20.01 3.31
N PHE A 168 -8.39 21.16 3.18
CA PHE A 168 -7.40 21.60 4.17
C PHE A 168 -7.97 21.87 5.56
N SER A 169 -9.29 21.83 5.75
CA SER A 169 -9.94 21.96 7.07
C SER A 169 -10.70 20.71 7.49
N THR A 170 -10.48 19.56 6.84
CA THR A 170 -11.25 18.33 7.13
C THR A 170 -10.41 17.17 7.68
N GLY A 171 -9.08 17.24 7.58
CA GLY A 171 -8.17 16.21 8.07
C GLY A 171 -8.40 15.92 9.56
N GLU A 172 -8.76 14.68 9.89
CA GLU A 172 -8.97 14.25 11.29
C GLU A 172 -8.28 12.91 11.55
N VAL A 173 -7.64 12.80 12.72
CA VAL A 173 -6.97 11.58 13.18
C VAL A 173 -7.33 11.21 14.62
N GLU A 174 -7.14 9.94 14.95
CA GLU A 174 -7.05 9.43 16.33
C GLU A 174 -5.73 8.66 16.48
N ILE A 175 -5.10 8.72 17.65
CA ILE A 175 -3.90 7.94 17.97
C ILE A 175 -4.16 7.16 19.26
N GLN A 176 -3.90 5.86 19.24
CA GLN A 176 -4.03 5.00 20.42
C GLN A 176 -2.98 3.90 20.37
N GLY A 177 -2.19 3.76 21.45
CA GLY A 177 -1.02 2.87 21.47
C GLY A 177 -0.05 3.18 20.33
N SER A 178 0.23 2.18 19.49
CA SER A 178 1.09 2.28 18.30
C SER A 178 0.31 2.45 17.00
N ALA A 179 -1.01 2.69 17.06
CA ALA A 179 -1.87 2.79 15.89
C ALA A 179 -2.33 4.24 15.67
N ILE A 180 -2.17 4.70 14.43
CA ILE A 180 -2.63 6.00 13.93
C ILE A 180 -3.82 5.75 13.01
N TYR A 181 -4.95 6.39 13.30
CA TYR A 181 -6.21 6.24 12.58
C TYR A 181 -6.51 7.51 11.78
N HIS A 182 -6.66 7.40 10.46
CA HIS A 182 -7.13 8.47 9.59
C HIS A 182 -8.65 8.38 9.44
N LYS A 183 -9.36 9.38 9.95
CA LYS A 183 -10.83 9.38 10.08
C LYS A 183 -11.48 10.60 9.42
N THR A 184 -10.81 11.24 8.47
CA THR A 184 -11.34 12.37 7.69
C THR A 184 -12.73 12.06 7.15
N GLU A 185 -13.68 12.94 7.43
CA GLU A 185 -15.11 12.80 7.09
C GLU A 185 -15.83 11.55 7.69
N TYR A 186 -15.23 10.82 8.64
CA TYR A 186 -15.92 9.75 9.37
C TYR A 186 -17.01 10.30 10.29
N ARG A 187 -16.88 11.55 10.76
CA ARG A 187 -17.93 12.22 11.55
C ARG A 187 -19.24 12.43 10.80
N GLU A 188 -19.20 12.38 9.47
CA GLU A 188 -20.33 12.65 8.59
C GLU A 188 -20.76 11.37 7.85
N ARG A 189 -20.68 11.38 6.51
CA ARG A 189 -21.24 10.40 5.58
C ARG A 189 -20.45 9.10 5.51
N ARG A 190 -19.17 9.10 5.88
CA ARG A 190 -18.33 7.91 5.76
C ARG A 190 -18.58 6.97 6.93
N ASN A 191 -18.69 5.69 6.64
CA ASN A 191 -18.75 4.62 7.63
C ASN A 191 -17.43 3.83 7.67
N HIS A 192 -16.37 4.40 7.10
CA HIS A 192 -15.07 3.77 6.95
C HIS A 192 -13.91 4.68 7.35
N TYR A 193 -12.85 4.08 7.87
CA TYR A 193 -11.60 4.75 8.21
C TYR A 193 -10.40 3.86 7.84
N SER A 194 -9.21 4.44 7.84
CA SER A 194 -7.96 3.70 7.65
C SER A 194 -7.07 3.82 8.88
N PHE A 195 -6.16 2.88 9.05
CA PHE A 195 -5.18 2.92 10.14
C PHE A 195 -3.82 2.45 9.66
N TYR A 196 -2.76 2.92 10.33
CA TYR A 196 -1.41 2.42 10.20
C TYR A 196 -0.88 2.13 11.61
N SER A 197 -0.48 0.88 11.85
CA SER A 197 -0.05 0.42 13.18
C SER A 197 1.29 -0.27 13.13
N CYS A 198 2.06 -0.21 14.22
CA CYS A 198 3.24 -1.04 14.45
C CYS A 198 2.96 -2.10 15.52
N ASN A 199 3.48 -3.32 15.37
CA ASN A 199 3.31 -4.40 16.35
C ASN A 199 4.13 -4.21 17.65
N GLU A 200 4.99 -3.20 17.70
CA GLU A 200 5.84 -2.87 18.84
C GLU A 200 5.46 -1.52 19.45
N LYS A 201 5.92 -1.30 20.68
CA LYS A 201 5.87 0.03 21.30
C LYS A 201 6.71 1.02 20.48
N ILE A 202 6.17 2.21 20.29
CA ILE A 202 6.82 3.32 19.57
C ILE A 202 7.44 4.33 20.55
N ASP A 203 8.51 4.99 20.12
CA ASP A 203 9.20 6.06 20.86
C ASP A 203 8.67 7.45 20.50
N GLY A 204 7.88 7.55 19.44
CA GLY A 204 7.22 8.76 19.00
C GLY A 204 6.42 8.53 17.73
N TYR A 205 5.60 9.50 17.38
CA TYR A 205 4.79 9.47 16.17
C TYR A 205 4.71 10.86 15.54
N ASP A 206 4.25 10.92 14.31
CA ASP A 206 3.77 12.16 13.69
C ASP A 206 2.57 11.86 12.82
N THR A 207 1.58 12.75 12.87
CA THR A 207 0.37 12.65 12.04
C THR A 207 0.14 13.87 11.17
N ASP A 208 0.95 14.93 11.30
CA ASP A 208 0.92 16.14 10.48
C ASP A 208 2.14 16.19 9.56
N ARG A 209 1.94 16.31 8.24
CA ARG A 209 3.02 16.27 7.25
C ARG A 209 3.99 17.43 7.42
N GLU A 210 3.48 18.63 7.65
CA GLU A 210 4.26 19.85 7.77
C GLU A 210 5.16 19.81 9.01
N SER A 211 4.69 19.27 10.13
CA SER A 211 5.48 19.01 11.34
C SER A 211 6.55 17.93 11.12
N PHE A 212 6.24 16.88 10.36
CA PHE A 212 7.19 15.80 10.09
C PHE A 212 8.28 16.19 9.10
N LEU A 213 7.90 16.79 7.97
CA LEU A 213 8.81 17.21 6.92
C LEU A 213 9.55 18.50 7.27
N GLY A 214 8.87 19.48 7.87
CA GLY A 214 9.26 20.87 7.83
C GLY A 214 8.81 21.53 6.52
N LEU A 215 8.22 22.73 6.60
CA LEU A 215 7.47 23.37 5.50
C LEU A 215 8.23 23.47 4.16
N TYR A 216 9.56 23.65 4.22
CA TYR A 216 10.41 23.87 3.04
C TYR A 216 11.27 22.65 2.65
N ASN A 217 10.98 21.49 3.24
CA ASN A 217 11.70 20.25 2.97
C ASN A 217 10.85 19.30 2.11
N GLY A 218 11.53 18.33 1.48
CA GLY A 218 10.89 17.22 0.78
C GLY A 218 11.02 15.90 1.55
N TYR A 219 10.41 14.84 1.02
CA TYR A 219 10.52 13.48 1.58
C TYR A 219 11.97 12.99 1.68
N ASN A 220 12.91 13.55 0.91
CA ASN A 220 14.32 13.18 0.98
C ASN A 220 15.02 13.65 2.27
N ASN A 221 14.48 14.65 2.97
CA ASN A 221 15.10 15.20 4.18
C ASN A 221 14.07 15.68 5.22
N PRO A 222 13.23 14.79 5.80
CA PRO A 222 12.24 15.19 6.80
C PRO A 222 12.91 15.71 8.08
N GLU A 223 12.50 16.88 8.54
CA GLU A 223 13.07 17.53 9.73
C GLU A 223 12.99 16.64 10.98
N SER A 224 11.88 15.93 11.18
CA SER A 224 11.76 14.97 12.29
C SER A 224 12.83 13.88 12.23
N VAL A 225 13.09 13.32 11.03
CA VAL A 225 14.07 12.25 10.86
C VAL A 225 15.48 12.79 11.09
N VAL A 226 15.81 13.94 10.50
CA VAL A 226 17.10 14.63 10.64
C VAL A 226 17.42 14.90 12.11
N ASN A 227 16.46 15.49 12.83
CA ASN A 227 16.61 15.85 14.24
C ASN A 227 16.60 14.63 15.18
N GLY A 228 16.33 13.43 14.67
CA GLY A 228 16.28 12.20 15.46
C GLY A 228 15.13 12.16 16.47
N LYS A 229 14.12 13.02 16.30
CA LYS A 229 13.01 13.17 17.26
C LYS A 229 11.68 13.39 16.53
N SER A 230 10.67 12.62 16.90
CA SER A 230 9.29 12.83 16.43
C SER A 230 8.65 14.04 17.11
N GLY A 231 7.82 14.75 16.36
CA GLY A 231 7.09 15.91 16.88
C GLY A 231 5.95 15.53 17.81
N ASN A 232 5.48 14.27 17.75
CA ASN A 232 4.22 13.83 18.37
C ASN A 232 3.06 14.70 17.92
N SER A 233 3.10 15.10 16.64
CA SER A 233 2.09 15.97 16.03
C SER A 233 0.75 15.26 15.90
N VAL A 234 -0.33 16.01 16.19
CA VAL A 234 -1.71 15.56 16.03
C VAL A 234 -2.37 16.44 14.97
N ALA A 235 -2.66 15.87 13.79
CA ALA A 235 -3.19 16.62 12.66
C ALA A 235 -4.60 17.19 12.92
N ASP A 236 -4.82 18.41 12.42
CA ASP A 236 -6.10 19.09 12.37
C ASP A 236 -6.18 19.86 11.04
N GLY A 237 -6.91 19.31 10.07
CA GLY A 237 -6.88 19.79 8.69
C GLY A 237 -5.61 19.38 7.93
N TRP A 238 -5.18 20.24 7.01
CA TRP A 238 -3.96 20.16 6.22
C TRP A 238 -3.69 18.78 5.61
N SER A 239 -2.52 18.20 5.90
CA SER A 239 -2.04 16.97 5.26
C SER A 239 -1.74 15.90 6.31
N PRO A 240 -2.75 15.13 6.75
CA PRO A 240 -2.55 13.99 7.60
C PRO A 240 -1.55 12.97 7.01
N ILE A 241 -0.69 12.44 7.88
CA ILE A 241 0.23 11.32 7.62
C ILE A 241 0.09 10.27 8.74
N ALA A 242 0.80 9.16 8.60
CA ALA A 242 1.10 8.30 9.75
C ALA A 242 2.57 7.93 9.74
N SER A 243 3.25 8.28 10.83
CA SER A 243 4.66 8.03 11.05
C SER A 243 4.89 7.53 12.47
N HIS A 244 5.74 6.51 12.59
CA HIS A 244 6.15 5.92 13.86
C HIS A 244 7.66 5.93 13.96
N ARG A 245 8.22 6.30 15.10
CA ARG A 245 9.64 6.16 15.41
C ARG A 245 9.86 5.00 16.37
N ILE A 246 10.82 4.15 16.04
CA ILE A 246 11.29 3.06 16.89
C ILE A 246 12.82 3.16 16.97
N ASN A 247 13.33 3.43 18.16
CA ASN A 247 14.74 3.42 18.47
C ASN A 247 15.14 2.01 18.92
N MET A 248 16.26 1.52 18.39
CA MET A 248 16.76 0.19 18.70
C MET A 248 18.27 0.22 18.90
N THR A 249 18.73 -0.58 19.86
CA THR A 249 20.14 -0.87 20.09
C THR A 249 20.35 -2.32 19.67
N LEU A 250 21.20 -2.56 18.66
CA LEU A 250 21.48 -3.88 18.13
C LEU A 250 22.96 -4.22 18.39
N LYS A 251 23.22 -5.32 19.10
CA LYS A 251 24.57 -5.89 19.23
C LYS A 251 25.08 -6.38 17.87
N ALA A 252 26.37 -6.66 17.79
CA ALA A 252 26.95 -7.29 16.60
C ALA A 252 26.22 -8.60 16.26
N GLY A 253 25.72 -8.72 15.03
CA GLY A 253 24.95 -9.86 14.54
C GLY A 253 23.47 -9.88 14.93
N GLU A 254 23.01 -8.98 15.81
CA GLU A 254 21.62 -8.94 16.28
C GLU A 254 20.69 -8.36 15.21
N GLU A 255 19.46 -8.88 15.16
CA GLU A 255 18.40 -8.38 14.29
C GLU A 255 17.10 -8.10 15.07
N LYS A 256 16.34 -7.13 14.59
CA LYS A 256 14.98 -6.83 15.06
C LYS A 256 14.02 -6.84 13.88
N THR A 257 12.90 -7.52 14.04
CA THR A 257 11.81 -7.55 13.05
C THR A 257 10.62 -6.75 13.56
N LEU A 258 10.06 -5.91 12.70
CA LEU A 258 8.89 -5.09 12.95
C LEU A 258 7.83 -5.41 11.90
N VAL A 259 6.56 -5.36 12.30
CA VAL A 259 5.41 -5.52 11.41
C VAL A 259 4.52 -4.30 11.49
N PHE A 260 4.20 -3.76 10.32
CA PHE A 260 3.25 -2.69 10.13
C PHE A 260 2.02 -3.17 9.35
N VAL A 261 0.86 -2.60 9.69
CA VAL A 261 -0.41 -2.93 9.04
C VAL A 261 -1.09 -1.65 8.61
N LEU A 262 -1.29 -1.49 7.30
CA LEU A 262 -2.03 -0.38 6.68
C LEU A 262 -3.44 -0.87 6.30
N GLY A 263 -4.38 -0.72 7.22
CA GLY A 263 -5.72 -1.30 7.10
C GLY A 263 -6.82 -0.34 6.66
N TYR A 264 -7.89 -0.91 6.11
CA TYR A 264 -9.16 -0.24 5.81
C TYR A 264 -10.30 -0.94 6.55
N ILE A 265 -11.10 -0.17 7.28
CA ILE A 265 -12.19 -0.69 8.10
C ILE A 265 -13.50 -0.01 7.72
N GLU A 266 -14.55 -0.81 7.57
CA GLU A 266 -15.94 -0.38 7.48
C GLU A 266 -16.71 -0.83 8.73
N ASN A 267 -17.42 0.10 9.35
CA ASN A 267 -18.38 -0.17 10.42
C ASN A 267 -19.81 0.03 9.90
N PRO A 268 -20.79 -0.76 10.39
CA PRO A 268 -22.20 -0.39 10.30
C PRO A 268 -22.42 1.02 10.86
N VAL A 269 -23.45 1.73 10.36
CA VAL A 269 -23.69 3.14 10.72
C VAL A 269 -23.99 3.28 12.21
N GLU A 270 -24.76 2.34 12.75
CA GLU A 270 -25.13 2.18 14.15
C GLU A 270 -23.93 1.92 15.07
N ASP A 271 -22.87 1.29 14.55
CA ASP A 271 -21.69 0.88 15.30
C ASP A 271 -20.46 1.75 15.03
N LYS A 272 -20.66 2.92 14.40
CA LYS A 272 -19.54 3.81 14.04
C LYS A 272 -18.74 4.27 15.25
N TRP A 273 -19.39 4.46 16.39
CA TRP A 273 -18.84 5.12 17.56
C TRP A 273 -18.86 4.21 18.77
N THR A 274 -17.79 4.26 19.58
CA THR A 274 -17.77 3.59 20.87
C THR A 274 -18.21 4.54 21.99
N LYS A 275 -18.74 3.97 23.07
CA LYS A 275 -18.99 4.66 24.34
C LYS A 275 -17.77 4.64 25.27
N ASP A 276 -16.75 3.85 24.90
CA ASP A 276 -15.48 3.78 25.61
C ASP A 276 -14.54 4.91 25.14
N TYR A 277 -13.98 5.63 26.09
CA TYR A 277 -13.05 6.74 25.86
C TYR A 277 -11.73 6.40 26.54
N PRO A 278 -10.83 5.69 25.85
CA PRO A 278 -9.55 5.29 26.41
C PRO A 278 -8.75 6.51 26.86
N LYS A 279 -8.11 6.41 28.03
CA LYS A 279 -7.35 7.52 28.62
C LYS A 279 -6.11 7.90 27.80
N ASP A 280 -5.58 6.97 27.02
CA ASP A 280 -4.42 7.13 26.15
C ASP A 280 -4.77 7.58 24.73
N LEU A 281 -6.06 7.84 24.44
CA LEU A 281 -6.51 8.31 23.14
C LEU A 281 -6.13 9.78 22.92
N LEU A 282 -5.46 10.06 21.81
CA LEU A 282 -5.16 11.42 21.36
C LEU A 282 -5.95 11.74 20.10
N ARG A 283 -6.53 12.95 20.05
CA ARG A 283 -7.33 13.48 18.94
C ARG A 283 -7.47 14.99 19.05
N THR A 284 -7.65 15.67 17.93
CA THR A 284 -7.85 17.13 17.86
C THR A 284 -9.31 17.52 18.06
N ASN A 285 -10.23 16.85 17.36
CA ASN A 285 -11.65 17.14 17.47
C ASN A 285 -12.34 16.30 18.55
N THR A 286 -12.50 16.88 19.75
CA THR A 286 -13.17 16.23 20.88
C THR A 286 -14.70 16.25 20.79
N ALA A 287 -15.28 17.08 19.91
CA ALA A 287 -16.73 17.13 19.66
C ALA A 287 -17.21 15.97 18.78
N SER A 288 -16.34 15.39 17.94
CA SER A 288 -16.60 14.15 17.23
C SER A 288 -16.59 12.94 18.19
N GLY A 289 -17.35 11.89 17.88
CA GLY A 289 -17.27 10.62 18.61
C GLY A 289 -15.89 9.94 18.47
N VAL A 290 -15.62 8.96 19.33
CA VAL A 290 -14.47 8.06 19.22
C VAL A 290 -14.84 6.90 18.32
N ILE A 291 -14.03 6.66 17.28
CA ILE A 291 -14.35 5.58 16.32
C ILE A 291 -14.34 4.22 17.02
N ASN A 292 -15.25 3.33 16.62
CA ASN A 292 -15.22 1.94 17.04
C ASN A 292 -14.05 1.21 16.35
N LYS A 293 -13.07 0.79 17.16
CA LYS A 293 -11.79 0.20 16.69
C LYS A 293 -11.76 -1.32 16.71
N THR A 294 -12.83 -2.01 17.10
CA THR A 294 -12.82 -3.47 17.31
C THR A 294 -12.26 -4.22 16.10
N LYS A 295 -12.77 -3.95 14.90
CA LYS A 295 -12.28 -4.60 13.66
C LYS A 295 -10.84 -4.22 13.31
N ALA A 296 -10.40 -3.00 13.62
CA ALA A 296 -9.00 -2.62 13.42
C ALA A 296 -8.07 -3.39 14.35
N ILE A 297 -8.44 -3.52 15.62
CA ILE A 297 -7.67 -4.26 16.63
C ILE A 297 -7.59 -5.74 16.25
N GLU A 298 -8.70 -6.35 15.81
CA GLU A 298 -8.70 -7.73 15.30
C GLU A 298 -7.73 -7.92 14.13
N LEU A 299 -7.70 -6.98 13.19
CA LEU A 299 -6.80 -7.03 12.03
C LEU A 299 -5.33 -6.81 12.43
N GLN A 300 -5.06 -5.93 13.40
CA GLN A 300 -3.73 -5.75 13.99
C GLN A 300 -3.25 -7.04 14.66
N GLU A 301 -4.10 -7.66 15.48
CA GLU A 301 -3.82 -8.91 16.18
C GLU A 301 -3.57 -10.07 15.21
N LYS A 302 -4.23 -10.08 14.05
CA LYS A 302 -4.00 -11.11 13.01
C LYS A 302 -2.58 -11.08 12.46
N PHE A 303 -1.89 -9.94 12.51
CA PHE A 303 -0.56 -9.74 11.92
C PHE A 303 0.50 -9.22 12.91
N ASN A 304 0.28 -9.31 14.22
CA ASN A 304 1.19 -8.72 15.22
C ASN A 304 2.52 -9.45 15.45
N SER A 305 2.90 -10.45 14.63
CA SER A 305 4.16 -11.15 14.77
C SER A 305 4.72 -11.65 13.45
N LYS A 306 6.05 -11.80 13.39
CA LYS A 306 6.77 -12.39 12.24
C LYS A 306 6.16 -13.72 11.81
N ALA A 307 5.89 -14.62 12.76
CA ALA A 307 5.33 -15.95 12.47
C ALA A 307 3.94 -15.87 11.82
N LYS A 308 3.08 -14.94 12.25
CA LYS A 308 1.75 -14.72 11.64
C LYS A 308 1.87 -14.19 10.22
N VAL A 309 2.80 -13.25 9.99
CA VAL A 309 3.10 -12.72 8.65
C VAL A 309 3.66 -13.80 7.74
N GLU A 310 4.64 -14.60 8.18
CA GLU A 310 5.23 -15.69 7.40
C GLU A 310 4.20 -16.77 7.04
N LYS A 311 3.26 -17.05 7.96
CA LYS A 311 2.13 -17.94 7.67
C LYS A 311 1.25 -17.36 6.55
N ALA A 312 0.82 -16.10 6.67
CA ALA A 312 0.00 -15.45 5.65
C ALA A 312 0.73 -15.31 4.30
N PHE A 313 2.05 -15.10 4.33
CA PHE A 313 2.88 -15.07 3.14
C PHE A 313 2.94 -16.43 2.46
N SER A 314 3.03 -17.52 3.23
CA SER A 314 2.98 -18.88 2.71
C SER A 314 1.60 -19.20 2.12
N GLU A 315 0.52 -18.77 2.77
CA GLU A 315 -0.85 -18.89 2.25
C GLU A 315 -1.04 -18.10 0.93
N LEU A 316 -0.45 -16.90 0.82
CA LEU A 316 -0.43 -16.12 -0.42
C LEU A 316 0.30 -16.83 -1.55
N LYS A 317 1.44 -17.49 -1.27
CA LYS A 317 2.16 -18.31 -2.25
C LYS A 317 1.31 -19.49 -2.72
N SER A 318 0.71 -20.23 -1.79
CA SER A 318 -0.17 -21.36 -2.12
C SER A 318 -1.35 -20.95 -2.99
N PHE A 319 -1.92 -19.78 -2.74
CA PHE A 319 -2.99 -19.21 -3.59
C PHE A 319 -2.52 -18.97 -5.03
N TRP A 320 -1.33 -18.40 -5.22
CA TRP A 320 -0.79 -18.22 -6.57
C TRP A 320 -0.34 -19.53 -7.22
N ASP A 321 0.12 -20.50 -6.43
CA ASP A 321 0.41 -21.85 -6.91
C ASP A 321 -0.86 -22.53 -7.45
N GLU A 322 -1.99 -22.41 -6.75
CA GLU A 322 -3.28 -22.92 -7.20
C GLU A 322 -3.71 -22.24 -8.50
N ILE A 323 -3.74 -20.90 -8.54
CA ILE A 323 -4.11 -20.12 -9.73
C ILE A 323 -3.32 -20.52 -10.97
N LEU A 324 -2.00 -20.68 -10.82
CA LEU A 324 -1.09 -20.97 -11.93
C LEU A 324 -1.04 -22.45 -12.30
N SER A 325 -1.59 -23.33 -11.45
CA SER A 325 -1.61 -24.78 -11.71
C SER A 325 -2.56 -25.17 -12.85
N HIS A 326 -3.56 -24.33 -13.15
CA HIS A 326 -4.59 -24.64 -14.14
C HIS A 326 -4.07 -24.66 -15.58
N PHE A 327 -2.97 -23.96 -15.87
CA PHE A 327 -2.29 -24.02 -17.16
C PHE A 327 -0.78 -23.89 -16.98
N VAL A 328 -0.06 -24.97 -17.27
CA VAL A 328 1.40 -25.02 -17.20
C VAL A 328 1.96 -25.44 -18.54
N LEU A 329 2.90 -24.65 -19.06
CA LEU A 329 3.59 -24.91 -20.32
C LEU A 329 5.03 -25.36 -20.04
N LYS A 330 5.47 -26.43 -20.72
CA LYS A 330 6.85 -26.94 -20.67
C LYS A 330 7.30 -27.30 -22.07
N THR A 331 8.04 -26.40 -22.71
CA THR A 331 8.52 -26.56 -24.08
C THR A 331 10.02 -26.75 -24.17
N GLY A 332 10.77 -26.36 -23.13
CA GLY A 332 12.23 -26.27 -23.15
C GLY A 332 12.73 -24.89 -23.64
N ASP A 333 11.83 -24.02 -24.13
CA ASP A 333 12.12 -22.59 -24.28
C ASP A 333 11.74 -21.87 -22.98
N GLU A 334 12.76 -21.56 -22.20
CA GLU A 334 12.60 -20.88 -20.91
C GLU A 334 11.84 -19.55 -20.99
N LYS A 335 11.92 -18.82 -22.11
CA LYS A 335 11.21 -17.54 -22.28
C LYS A 335 9.73 -17.78 -22.53
N LEU A 336 9.40 -18.76 -23.38
CA LEU A 336 8.01 -19.10 -23.64
C LEU A 336 7.35 -19.68 -22.38
N ASP A 337 8.04 -20.58 -21.69
CA ASP A 337 7.54 -21.22 -20.48
C ASP A 337 7.33 -20.20 -19.35
N ARG A 338 8.26 -19.24 -19.14
CA ARG A 338 8.05 -18.17 -18.14
C ARG A 338 6.95 -17.20 -18.53
N MET A 339 6.80 -16.88 -19.82
CA MET A 339 5.71 -15.99 -20.26
C MET A 339 4.34 -16.62 -19.99
N ALA A 340 4.21 -17.95 -20.07
CA ALA A 340 2.98 -18.62 -19.65
C ALA A 340 2.64 -18.39 -18.16
N MET A 341 3.63 -18.11 -17.30
CA MET A 341 3.39 -17.72 -15.90
C MET A 341 3.12 -16.22 -15.74
N TRP A 342 4.00 -15.36 -16.25
CA TRP A 342 3.89 -13.90 -16.10
C TRP A 342 2.65 -13.32 -16.78
N ASN A 343 2.25 -13.87 -17.93
CA ASN A 343 1.03 -13.48 -18.62
C ASN A 343 -0.22 -13.85 -17.81
N GLN A 344 -0.23 -15.01 -17.15
CA GLN A 344 -1.34 -15.39 -16.28
C GLN A 344 -1.49 -14.46 -15.08
N TYR A 345 -0.38 -14.12 -14.42
CA TYR A 345 -0.36 -13.10 -13.37
C TYR A 345 -0.92 -11.76 -13.87
N GLN A 346 -0.48 -11.31 -15.05
CA GLN A 346 -0.97 -10.07 -15.65
C GLN A 346 -2.49 -10.12 -15.97
N CYS A 347 -3.02 -11.25 -16.46
CA CYS A 347 -4.46 -11.41 -16.69
C CYS A 347 -5.29 -11.27 -15.40
N VAL A 348 -4.80 -11.76 -14.26
CA VAL A 348 -5.47 -11.56 -12.97
C VAL A 348 -5.42 -10.09 -12.54
N VAL A 349 -4.29 -9.41 -12.78
CA VAL A 349 -4.17 -7.97 -12.54
C VAL A 349 -5.15 -7.19 -13.41
N THR A 350 -5.21 -7.42 -14.73
CA THR A 350 -6.17 -6.70 -15.58
C THR A 350 -7.61 -7.02 -15.22
N TYR A 351 -7.93 -8.26 -14.87
CA TYR A 351 -9.26 -8.61 -14.35
C TYR A 351 -9.65 -7.79 -13.10
N ASN A 352 -8.70 -7.51 -12.20
CA ASN A 352 -8.95 -6.76 -10.98
C ASN A 352 -9.03 -5.25 -11.21
N PHE A 353 -8.10 -4.70 -11.98
CA PHE A 353 -7.92 -3.26 -12.12
C PHE A 353 -8.59 -2.69 -13.38
N ALA A 354 -8.97 -3.52 -14.34
CA ALA A 354 -9.27 -3.14 -15.72
C ALA A 354 -8.21 -2.16 -16.25
N ARG A 355 -8.58 -0.90 -16.43
CA ARG A 355 -7.69 0.21 -16.83
C ARG A 355 -7.80 1.39 -15.87
N SER A 356 -8.14 1.13 -14.60
CA SER A 356 -8.42 2.16 -13.61
C SER A 356 -7.15 2.80 -13.04
N ALA A 357 -6.18 2.00 -12.59
CA ALA A 357 -5.01 2.47 -11.86
C ALA A 357 -3.71 1.78 -12.30
N SER A 358 -2.73 2.56 -12.75
CA SER A 358 -1.35 2.18 -13.04
C SER A 358 -0.46 3.39 -12.77
N TYR A 359 0.82 3.39 -13.14
CA TYR A 359 1.62 4.63 -13.12
C TYR A 359 1.34 5.58 -14.29
N PHE A 360 0.34 5.26 -15.11
CA PHE A 360 -0.13 6.07 -16.23
C PHE A 360 -1.63 6.37 -16.11
N GLU A 361 -2.42 5.36 -15.73
CA GLU A 361 -3.85 5.52 -15.46
C GLU A 361 -4.04 6.02 -14.02
N SER A 362 -4.54 7.25 -13.87
CA SER A 362 -4.45 8.00 -12.60
C SER A 362 -5.36 7.50 -11.46
N GLY A 363 -6.23 6.52 -11.72
CA GLY A 363 -7.24 6.07 -10.76
C GLY A 363 -8.35 7.10 -10.52
N ILE A 364 -8.62 8.01 -11.46
CA ILE A 364 -9.67 9.04 -11.34
C ILE A 364 -10.76 8.84 -12.39
N GLY A 365 -10.46 9.04 -13.68
CA GLY A 365 -11.48 9.08 -14.73
C GLY A 365 -12.04 7.72 -15.14
N ARG A 366 -11.23 6.66 -15.04
CA ARG A 366 -11.58 5.33 -15.56
C ARG A 366 -12.03 4.40 -14.45
N GLY A 367 -13.20 3.80 -14.66
CA GLY A 367 -13.72 2.70 -13.86
C GLY A 367 -13.43 1.35 -14.52
N LEU A 368 -14.40 0.43 -14.46
CA LEU A 368 -14.36 -0.85 -15.17
C LEU A 368 -15.04 -0.70 -16.54
N GLY A 369 -14.27 -0.64 -17.63
CA GLY A 369 -14.84 -0.54 -18.99
C GLY A 369 -15.62 -1.79 -19.37
N PHE A 370 -16.78 -1.65 -20.01
CA PHE A 370 -17.61 -2.79 -20.43
C PHE A 370 -16.82 -3.74 -21.34
N ARG A 371 -16.26 -3.19 -22.43
CA ARG A 371 -15.42 -3.92 -23.39
C ARG A 371 -14.17 -4.50 -22.71
N ASP A 372 -13.44 -3.67 -21.97
CA ASP A 372 -12.17 -4.06 -21.34
C ASP A 372 -12.39 -5.24 -20.37
N THR A 373 -13.41 -5.13 -19.51
CA THR A 373 -13.75 -6.16 -18.51
C THR A 373 -14.18 -7.47 -19.18
N SER A 374 -14.97 -7.41 -20.26
CA SER A 374 -15.35 -8.61 -21.01
C SER A 374 -14.16 -9.30 -21.66
N GLN A 375 -13.20 -8.54 -22.20
CA GLN A 375 -11.98 -9.11 -22.78
C GLN A 375 -11.06 -9.69 -21.70
N ASP A 376 -10.90 -9.00 -20.56
CA ASP A 376 -10.05 -9.45 -19.46
C ASP A 376 -10.54 -10.79 -18.87
N MET A 377 -11.87 -11.03 -18.86
CA MET A 377 -12.42 -12.33 -18.45
C MET A 377 -11.93 -13.51 -19.31
N LEU A 378 -11.63 -13.30 -20.60
CA LEU A 378 -11.14 -14.38 -21.48
C LEU A 378 -9.80 -14.97 -20.98
N GLY A 379 -8.92 -14.12 -20.46
CA GLY A 379 -7.60 -14.51 -19.96
C GLY A 379 -7.58 -14.97 -18.50
N ALA A 380 -8.65 -14.66 -17.73
CA ALA A 380 -8.74 -14.97 -16.31
C ALA A 380 -9.71 -16.12 -15.98
N ALA A 381 -10.61 -16.49 -16.90
CA ALA A 381 -11.68 -17.45 -16.64
C ALA A 381 -11.19 -18.86 -16.26
N HIS A 382 -10.06 -19.30 -16.80
CA HIS A 382 -9.47 -20.59 -16.43
C HIS A 382 -8.70 -20.54 -15.11
N GLN A 383 -8.41 -19.35 -14.59
CA GLN A 383 -7.56 -19.14 -13.41
C GLN A 383 -8.38 -18.91 -12.15
N LEU A 384 -9.39 -18.04 -12.23
CA LEU A 384 -10.15 -17.58 -11.08
C LEU A 384 -11.36 -18.48 -10.82
N PRO A 385 -11.85 -18.56 -9.56
CA PRO A 385 -13.05 -19.31 -9.24
C PRO A 385 -14.23 -18.93 -10.13
N ALA A 386 -14.94 -19.93 -10.66
CA ALA A 386 -16.06 -19.72 -11.60
C ALA A 386 -17.13 -18.76 -11.05
N LYS A 387 -17.37 -18.76 -9.73
CA LYS A 387 -18.26 -17.81 -9.07
C LYS A 387 -17.86 -16.36 -9.33
N ARG A 388 -16.57 -16.05 -9.24
CA ARG A 388 -16.02 -14.70 -9.43
C ARG A 388 -16.21 -14.21 -10.86
N ILE A 389 -15.91 -15.07 -11.83
CA ILE A 389 -16.12 -14.78 -13.27
C ILE A 389 -17.60 -14.57 -13.56
N ARG A 390 -18.47 -15.44 -13.02
CA ARG A 390 -19.92 -15.33 -13.18
C ARG A 390 -20.48 -14.05 -12.57
N GLU A 391 -20.04 -13.68 -11.38
CA GLU A 391 -20.42 -12.41 -10.74
C GLU A 391 -20.00 -11.21 -11.60
N ARG A 392 -18.79 -11.20 -12.14
CA ARG A 392 -18.35 -10.12 -13.03
C ARG A 392 -19.15 -10.06 -14.33
N LEU A 393 -19.52 -11.21 -14.90
CA LEU A 393 -20.39 -11.26 -16.06
C LEU A 393 -21.75 -10.63 -15.78
N TYR A 394 -22.33 -10.89 -14.60
CA TYR A 394 -23.57 -10.23 -14.16
C TYR A 394 -23.39 -8.72 -13.97
N ASP A 395 -22.29 -8.29 -13.35
CA ASP A 395 -22.00 -6.86 -13.16
C ASP A 395 -21.92 -6.12 -14.50
N VAL A 396 -21.24 -6.70 -15.49
CA VAL A 396 -21.13 -6.13 -16.84
C VAL A 396 -22.52 -6.07 -17.51
N ALA A 397 -23.24 -7.20 -17.53
CA ALA A 397 -24.55 -7.30 -18.19
C ALA A 397 -25.61 -6.37 -17.55
N ALA A 398 -25.54 -6.13 -16.24
CA ALA A 398 -26.45 -5.22 -15.53
C ALA A 398 -26.30 -3.74 -15.94
N THR A 399 -25.25 -3.42 -16.73
CA THR A 399 -25.00 -2.07 -17.26
C THR A 399 -25.38 -1.93 -18.74
N GLN A 400 -26.00 -2.96 -19.32
CA GLN A 400 -26.56 -2.94 -20.67
C GLN A 400 -27.97 -2.32 -20.65
N PHE A 401 -28.30 -1.54 -21.68
CA PHE A 401 -29.63 -0.98 -21.89
C PHE A 401 -30.54 -1.98 -22.63
N GLU A 402 -31.86 -1.74 -22.57
CA GLU A 402 -32.87 -2.63 -23.18
C GLU A 402 -32.74 -2.73 -24.71
N ASP A 403 -32.17 -1.71 -25.37
CA ASP A 403 -31.94 -1.67 -26.82
C ASP A 403 -30.67 -2.43 -27.26
N GLY A 404 -29.92 -3.00 -26.31
CA GLY A 404 -28.69 -3.75 -26.54
C GLY A 404 -27.41 -2.92 -26.49
N SER A 405 -27.48 -1.58 -26.48
CA SER A 405 -26.34 -0.70 -26.20
C SER A 405 -25.91 -0.83 -24.73
N ALA A 406 -24.74 -0.32 -24.35
CA ALA A 406 -24.28 -0.40 -22.96
C ALA A 406 -23.53 0.87 -22.53
N TYR A 407 -23.52 1.13 -21.22
CA TYR A 407 -22.58 2.11 -20.67
C TYR A 407 -21.14 1.74 -21.07
N HIS A 408 -20.35 2.74 -21.48
CA HIS A 408 -18.96 2.50 -21.86
C HIS A 408 -18.14 1.96 -20.67
N GLN A 409 -18.45 2.42 -19.46
CA GLN A 409 -17.82 1.97 -18.24
C GLN A 409 -18.72 2.03 -16.98
N PHE A 410 -18.31 1.20 -16.04
CA PHE A 410 -18.68 0.97 -14.66
C PHE A 410 -18.00 1.72 -13.51
N GLN A 411 -18.68 2.29 -12.52
CA GLN A 411 -17.97 2.65 -11.28
C GLN A 411 -17.66 1.39 -10.44
N PRO A 412 -16.39 1.11 -10.06
CA PRO A 412 -16.04 -0.10 -9.30
C PRO A 412 -16.80 -0.26 -7.98
N LEU A 413 -16.98 0.84 -7.24
CA LEU A 413 -17.64 0.80 -5.92
C LEU A 413 -19.14 0.50 -5.99
N THR A 414 -19.86 1.11 -6.93
CA THR A 414 -21.34 1.06 -6.98
C THR A 414 -21.87 0.07 -8.02
N LYS A 415 -21.00 -0.40 -8.92
CA LYS A 415 -21.35 -1.24 -10.08
C LYS A 415 -22.37 -0.61 -11.02
N ARG A 416 -22.50 0.72 -11.01
CA ARG A 416 -23.40 1.46 -11.89
C ARG A 416 -22.65 2.09 -13.05
N GLY A 417 -23.29 2.14 -14.21
CA GLY A 417 -22.77 2.83 -15.38
C GLY A 417 -22.45 4.30 -15.09
N ASN A 418 -21.33 4.78 -15.62
CA ASN A 418 -20.89 6.16 -15.47
C ASN A 418 -21.04 6.91 -16.81
N ALA A 419 -21.85 7.96 -16.81
CA ALA A 419 -22.12 8.79 -17.99
C ALA A 419 -20.99 9.81 -18.29
N ASP A 420 -20.05 10.04 -17.36
CA ASP A 420 -18.99 11.04 -17.48
C ASP A 420 -18.05 10.80 -18.69
N ILE A 421 -18.06 9.60 -19.29
CA ILE A 421 -17.18 9.20 -20.41
C ILE A 421 -17.98 8.77 -21.66
N GLY A 422 -19.30 9.00 -21.69
CA GLY A 422 -20.15 8.67 -22.85
C GLY A 422 -20.62 7.20 -22.90
N SER A 423 -21.52 6.91 -23.85
CA SER A 423 -22.08 5.57 -24.11
C SER A 423 -21.48 4.97 -25.39
N ASN A 424 -21.42 3.63 -25.48
CA ASN A 424 -21.03 2.91 -26.71
C ASN A 424 -22.25 2.55 -27.56
#